data_AF-A0A5N5X049-F1
#
_entry.id   AF-A0A5N5X049-F1
#
_cell.length_a   1.000
_cell.length_b   1.000
_cell.length_c   1.000
_cell.angle_alpha   90.00
_cell.angle_beta   90.00
_cell.angle_gamma   90.00
#
_symmetry.space_group_name_H-M   'P 1'
#
loop_
_entity.id
_entity.type
_entity.pdbx_description
1 polymer ?
#
loop_
_entity_poly.entity_id
_entity_poly.type
_entity_poly.pdbx_seq_one_letter_code
_entity_poly.pdbx_strand_id
1 'polypeptide(L)'
;MAGDKPEVTEIGTVMSPVATKPSFMSRVAAHYKKWWWAHLIGVIVVVLVITLPLVYVGYPNIAQENIDDSTLEIKSMVISDPAPSSFQLNQTQVLGTHSIFHPNIYAFDATVSLLGAAVPFSTVRVPQVKSNDGVEVPVNQRVELSDVSAFGDFATAVMLNEEIKLNIYGKPDLKQGGLPRISVTYNKTVTMKGLNKLHGFKLSGMHLTKTASDGTNTEGQVLIPNPSVLTIDLGNVTLGLSVNGTSIGESYINDLVLKPGDNTLAMRAKVDQLTVLSVAKNYKDMVVPLEVTGSDNSSVYNGQVLSYFSKALSSNKLAVDLNITEVIGIK
;
A
#
# COMPACT_ATOMS: atom_id res chain seq x y z
N MET A 1 114.68 65.42 5.71
CA MET A 1 114.46 65.08 4.28
C MET A 1 113.10 64.39 4.23
N ALA A 2 111.99 65.12 4.07
CA ALA A 2 111.42 65.59 2.79
C ALA A 2 111.03 64.40 1.89
N GLY A 3 109.81 64.26 1.37
CA GLY A 3 108.90 65.32 0.96
C GLY A 3 107.41 64.99 1.09
N ASP A 4 106.67 66.04 0.77
CA ASP A 4 105.28 66.35 1.08
C ASP A 4 104.42 66.22 -0.19
N LYS A 5 103.22 65.63 -0.04
CA LYS A 5 101.93 65.91 -0.70
C LYS A 5 101.76 65.88 -2.25
N PRO A 6 100.57 65.49 -2.77
CA PRO A 6 99.31 66.15 -2.45
C PRO A 6 98.09 65.27 -2.13
N GLU A 7 97.16 66.01 -1.57
CA GLU A 7 95.85 65.72 -0.99
C GLU A 7 94.78 65.61 -2.08
N VAL A 8 93.93 64.59 -1.99
CA VAL A 8 92.69 64.47 -2.78
C VAL A 8 91.53 64.30 -1.81
N THR A 9 90.68 65.31 -1.76
CA THR A 9 89.48 65.38 -0.96
C THR A 9 88.36 64.65 -1.70
N GLU A 10 87.97 63.45 -1.24
CA GLU A 10 86.77 62.78 -1.73
C GLU A 10 85.57 63.10 -0.82
N ILE A 11 84.54 63.62 -1.47
CA ILE A 11 83.33 64.19 -0.90
C ILE A 11 82.43 63.04 -0.45
N GLY A 12 81.78 63.20 0.71
CA GLY A 12 81.11 62.13 1.45
C GLY A 12 80.25 61.18 0.63
N THR A 13 80.46 59.88 0.86
CA THR A 13 79.39 58.90 0.66
C THR A 13 78.57 58.83 1.94
N VAL A 14 77.41 59.48 1.90
CA VAL A 14 76.34 59.31 2.87
C VAL A 14 76.05 57.80 2.96
N MET A 15 76.13 57.23 4.16
CA MET A 15 75.63 55.89 4.40
C MET A 15 74.15 55.86 4.01
N SER A 16 73.82 55.22 2.88
CA SER A 16 72.43 54.83 2.62
C SER A 16 71.96 53.99 3.82
N PRO A 17 70.79 54.28 4.41
CA PRO A 17 70.29 53.49 5.53
C PRO A 17 70.19 52.03 5.08
N VAL A 18 70.80 51.12 5.84
CA VAL A 18 70.63 49.68 5.64
C VAL A 18 69.14 49.40 5.78
N ALA A 19 68.48 49.09 4.66
CA ALA A 19 67.07 48.72 4.66
C ALA A 19 66.89 47.47 5.53
N THR A 20 66.30 47.64 6.71
CA THR A 20 65.98 46.54 7.61
C THR A 20 65.01 45.61 6.91
N LYS A 21 65.44 44.37 6.66
CA LYS A 21 64.59 43.36 6.00
C LYS A 21 63.28 43.22 6.81
N PRO A 22 62.11 43.34 6.16
CA PRO A 22 60.84 43.27 6.88
C PRO A 22 60.68 41.92 7.58
N SER A 23 60.16 41.94 8.80
CA SER A 23 59.97 40.74 9.62
C SER A 23 59.05 39.74 8.91
N PHE A 24 59.24 38.45 9.17
CA PHE A 24 58.46 37.37 8.57
C PHE A 24 56.94 37.62 8.70
N MET A 25 56.49 38.09 9.87
CA MET A 25 55.08 38.43 10.12
C MET A 25 54.56 39.59 9.27
N SER A 26 55.37 40.62 9.01
CA SER A 26 54.99 41.73 8.12
C SER A 26 54.83 41.29 6.66
N ARG A 27 55.61 40.29 6.22
CA ARG A 27 55.52 39.72 4.87
C ARG A 27 54.29 38.83 4.70
N VAL A 28 53.95 38.05 5.73
CA VAL A 28 52.71 37.24 5.76
C VAL A 28 51.47 38.15 5.76
N ALA A 29 51.45 39.21 6.57
CA ALA A 29 50.35 40.17 6.59
C ALA A 29 50.18 40.90 5.24
N ALA A 30 51.27 41.31 4.59
CA ALA A 30 51.23 41.91 3.27
C ALA A 30 50.77 40.91 2.17
N HIS A 31 51.12 39.63 2.31
CA HIS A 31 50.68 38.57 1.42
C HIS A 31 49.17 38.34 1.49
N TYR A 32 48.61 38.19 2.70
CA TYR A 32 47.17 38.06 2.88
C TYR A 32 46.43 39.33 2.46
N LYS A 33 46.97 40.54 2.71
CA LYS A 33 46.36 41.80 2.23
C LYS A 33 46.38 41.94 0.70
N LYS A 34 47.38 41.38 0.02
CA LYS A 34 47.50 41.43 -1.46
C LYS A 34 46.74 40.31 -2.18
N TRP A 35 46.67 39.12 -1.57
CA TRP A 35 46.12 37.90 -2.17
C TRP A 35 44.86 37.35 -1.47
N TRP A 36 44.21 38.13 -0.61
CA TRP A 36 42.97 37.70 0.08
C TRP A 36 41.91 37.17 -0.90
N TRP A 37 41.78 37.78 -2.08
CA TRP A 37 40.84 37.38 -3.12
C TRP A 37 41.14 35.97 -3.67
N ALA A 38 42.42 35.58 -3.80
CA ALA A 38 42.81 34.26 -4.27
C ALA A 38 42.51 33.18 -3.21
N HIS A 39 42.71 33.49 -1.93
CA HIS A 39 42.32 32.61 -0.83
C HIS A 39 40.80 32.50 -0.73
N LEU A 40 40.06 33.60 -0.92
CA LEU A 40 38.61 33.61 -0.98
C LEU A 40 38.09 32.74 -2.14
N ILE A 41 38.64 32.87 -3.34
CA ILE A 41 38.31 32.01 -4.48
C ILE A 41 38.64 30.55 -4.16
N GLY A 42 39.82 30.28 -3.60
CA GLY A 42 40.20 28.92 -3.19
C GLY A 42 39.21 28.30 -2.21
N VAL A 43 38.79 29.05 -1.17
CA VAL A 43 37.77 28.62 -0.22
C VAL A 43 36.42 28.38 -0.91
N ILE A 44 35.99 29.27 -1.80
CA ILE A 44 34.75 29.09 -2.58
C ILE A 44 34.82 27.80 -3.41
N VAL A 45 35.93 27.56 -4.11
CA VAL A 45 36.11 26.34 -4.91
C VAL A 45 36.06 25.10 -4.03
N VAL A 46 36.75 25.09 -2.89
CA VAL A 46 36.71 23.95 -1.95
C VAL A 46 35.29 23.72 -1.43
N VAL A 47 34.58 24.78 -1.04
CA VAL A 47 33.17 24.70 -0.62
C VAL A 47 32.31 24.11 -1.73
N LEU A 48 32.41 24.61 -2.96
CA LEU A 48 31.62 24.11 -4.10
C LEU A 48 31.95 22.65 -4.44
N VAL A 49 33.22 22.27 -4.42
CA VAL A 49 33.67 20.88 -4.68
C VAL A 49 33.14 19.92 -3.63
N ILE A 50 32.87 20.37 -2.40
CA ILE A 50 32.28 19.54 -1.34
C ILE A 50 30.74 19.58 -1.39
N THR A 51 30.14 20.77 -1.53
CA THR A 51 28.69 20.93 -1.46
C THR A 51 27.97 20.38 -2.67
N LEU A 52 28.51 20.55 -3.89
CA LEU A 52 27.84 20.08 -5.10
C LEU A 52 27.68 18.55 -5.12
N PRO A 53 28.72 17.72 -4.85
CA PRO A 53 28.53 16.27 -4.78
C PRO A 53 27.56 15.84 -3.68
N LEU A 54 27.58 16.48 -2.50
CA LEU A 54 26.63 16.16 -1.42
C LEU A 54 25.19 16.45 -1.83
N VAL A 55 24.94 17.57 -2.52
CA VAL A 55 23.58 18.00 -2.93
C VAL A 55 23.06 17.20 -4.12
N TYR A 56 23.89 16.92 -5.12
CA TYR A 56 23.44 16.32 -6.38
C TYR A 56 23.66 14.81 -6.48
N VAL A 57 24.49 14.23 -5.60
CA VAL A 57 24.75 12.77 -5.57
C VAL A 57 24.38 12.19 -4.20
N GLY A 58 24.87 12.80 -3.12
CA GLY A 58 24.61 12.32 -1.76
C GLY A 58 23.13 12.34 -1.39
N TYR A 59 22.47 13.48 -1.57
CA TYR A 59 21.06 13.66 -1.20
C TYR A 59 20.10 12.74 -1.97
N PRO A 60 20.16 12.60 -3.32
CA PRO A 60 19.31 11.64 -4.03
C PRO A 60 19.47 10.20 -3.56
N ASN A 61 20.71 9.75 -3.32
CA ASN A 61 20.97 8.39 -2.86
C ASN A 61 20.44 8.15 -1.45
N ILE A 62 20.69 9.08 -0.51
CA ILE A 62 20.16 9.02 0.86
C ILE A 62 18.63 9.06 0.84
N ALA A 63 18.02 9.91 0.00
CA ALA A 63 16.57 9.97 -0.12
C ALA A 63 15.97 8.67 -0.66
N GLN A 64 16.61 8.05 -1.65
CA GLN A 64 16.20 6.75 -2.18
C GLN A 64 16.31 5.65 -1.12
N GLU A 65 17.45 5.55 -0.42
CA GLU A 65 17.66 4.59 0.67
C GLU A 65 16.61 4.73 1.78
N ASN A 66 16.32 5.97 2.22
CA ASN A 66 15.28 6.20 3.22
C ASN A 66 13.87 5.84 2.73
N ILE A 67 13.59 6.02 1.44
CA ILE A 67 12.34 5.56 0.84
C ILE A 67 12.34 4.04 0.82
N ASP A 68 13.42 3.36 0.44
CA ASP A 68 13.50 1.90 0.36
C ASP A 68 13.40 1.21 1.73
N ASP A 69 13.94 1.82 2.77
CA ASP A 69 13.88 1.35 4.16
C ASP A 69 12.54 1.65 4.86
N SER A 70 11.72 2.55 4.30
CA SER A 70 10.43 2.90 4.90
C SER A 70 9.45 1.72 4.91
N THR A 71 8.50 1.71 5.84
CA THR A 71 7.41 0.73 5.86
C THR A 71 6.09 1.39 5.51
N LEU A 72 5.13 0.58 5.05
CA LEU A 72 3.78 1.01 4.80
C LEU A 72 2.80 -0.02 5.38
N GLU A 73 1.99 0.42 6.33
CA GLU A 73 0.97 -0.40 6.96
C GLU A 73 -0.42 0.12 6.59
N ILE A 74 -1.32 -0.75 6.13
CA ILE A 74 -2.71 -0.35 5.85
C ILE A 74 -3.53 -0.59 7.12
N LYS A 75 -4.05 0.49 7.73
CA LYS A 75 -4.86 0.43 8.95
C LYS A 75 -6.32 0.17 8.65
N SER A 76 -6.83 0.72 7.56
CA SER A 76 -8.19 0.51 7.08
C SER A 76 -8.23 0.63 5.57
N MET A 77 -9.09 -0.16 4.93
CA MET A 77 -9.36 -0.06 3.50
C MET A 77 -10.81 -0.43 3.26
N VAL A 78 -11.57 0.50 2.68
CA VAL A 78 -12.98 0.35 2.35
C VAL A 78 -13.11 0.40 0.83
N ILE A 79 -13.65 -0.67 0.26
CA ILE A 79 -14.06 -0.78 -1.13
C ILE A 79 -15.58 -0.73 -1.13
N SER A 80 -16.12 0.40 -1.57
CA SER A 80 -17.57 0.69 -1.57
C SER A 80 -18.04 1.16 -2.94
N ASP A 81 -19.36 1.22 -3.14
CA ASP A 81 -19.96 1.64 -4.41
C ASP A 81 -19.33 0.94 -5.64
N PRO A 82 -19.25 -0.40 -5.64
CA PRO A 82 -18.61 -1.13 -6.72
C PRO A 82 -19.37 -0.99 -8.04
N ALA A 83 -18.62 -0.99 -9.13
CA ALA A 83 -19.10 -1.11 -10.50
C ALA A 83 -18.25 -2.16 -11.24
N PRO A 84 -18.64 -2.61 -12.45
CA PRO A 84 -17.92 -3.64 -13.20
C PRO A 84 -16.44 -3.33 -13.47
N SER A 85 -16.06 -2.04 -13.58
CA SER A 85 -14.69 -1.61 -13.86
C SER A 85 -14.16 -0.53 -12.90
N SER A 86 -14.86 -0.24 -11.81
CA SER A 86 -14.41 0.78 -10.85
C SER A 86 -15.04 0.60 -9.48
N PHE A 87 -14.50 1.26 -8.47
CA PHE A 87 -15.05 1.29 -7.12
C PHE A 87 -14.59 2.55 -6.38
N GLN A 88 -15.27 2.91 -5.28
CA GLN A 88 -14.81 3.96 -4.39
C GLN A 88 -13.85 3.36 -3.36
N LEU A 89 -12.62 3.88 -3.32
CA LEU A 89 -11.62 3.53 -2.32
C LEU A 89 -11.62 4.58 -1.21
N ASN A 90 -11.69 4.12 0.03
CA ASN A 90 -11.35 4.93 1.21
C ASN A 90 -10.38 4.13 2.09
N GLN A 91 -9.11 4.53 2.09
CA GLN A 91 -8.02 3.82 2.74
C GLN A 91 -7.27 4.76 3.67
N THR A 92 -6.87 4.26 4.83
CA THR A 92 -5.89 4.91 5.71
C THR A 92 -4.68 4.02 5.83
N GLN A 93 -3.51 4.57 5.48
CA GLN A 93 -2.23 3.89 5.61
C GLN A 93 -1.30 4.69 6.51
N VAL A 94 -0.41 4.02 7.22
CA VAL A 94 0.60 4.61 8.09
C VAL A 94 1.97 4.39 7.47
N LEU A 95 2.69 5.49 7.28
CA LEU A 95 4.09 5.46 6.84
C LEU A 95 4.99 5.28 8.06
N GLY A 96 5.83 4.24 8.06
CA GLY A 96 6.90 4.08 9.05
C GLY A 96 8.25 4.48 8.47
N THR A 97 9.07 5.19 9.23
CA THR A 97 10.43 5.56 8.83
C THR A 97 11.33 5.83 10.03
N HIS A 98 12.60 5.43 9.95
CA HIS A 98 13.61 5.76 10.95
C HIS A 98 14.48 6.97 10.54
N SER A 99 14.12 7.64 9.44
CA SER A 99 14.89 8.78 8.95
C SER A 99 14.76 9.99 9.87
N ILE A 100 15.89 10.64 10.15
CA ILE A 100 15.91 11.97 10.77
C ILE A 100 15.45 13.08 9.80
N PHE A 101 15.29 12.75 8.52
CA PHE A 101 14.83 13.67 7.50
C PHE A 101 13.35 13.47 7.27
N HIS A 102 12.64 14.60 7.13
CA HIS A 102 11.20 14.63 6.94
C HIS A 102 10.88 15.33 5.63
N PRO A 103 11.16 14.73 4.46
CA PRO A 103 10.92 15.40 3.19
C PRO A 103 9.41 15.50 2.89
N ASN A 104 9.05 16.47 2.05
CA ASN A 104 7.75 16.46 1.39
C ASN A 104 7.82 15.45 0.24
N ILE A 105 7.00 14.40 0.30
CA ILE A 105 6.75 13.50 -0.82
C ILE A 105 5.55 14.08 -1.57
N TYR A 106 5.79 14.55 -2.80
CA TYR A 106 4.75 15.14 -3.61
C TYR A 106 3.79 14.07 -4.11
N ALA A 107 2.55 14.49 -4.32
CA ALA A 107 1.51 13.64 -4.80
C ALA A 107 1.92 13.02 -6.16
N PHE A 108 1.81 11.70 -6.30
CA PHE A 108 2.12 10.94 -7.52
C PHE A 108 1.06 9.89 -7.85
N ASP A 109 1.15 9.30 -9.04
CA ASP A 109 0.37 8.14 -9.45
C ASP A 109 1.17 6.86 -9.17
N ALA A 110 0.53 5.90 -8.51
CA ALA A 110 1.12 4.61 -8.17
C ALA A 110 0.33 3.47 -8.82
N THR A 111 1.01 2.60 -9.55
CA THR A 111 0.41 1.34 -10.02
C THR A 111 0.31 0.36 -8.86
N VAL A 112 -0.78 -0.40 -8.83
CA VAL A 112 -1.05 -1.41 -7.82
C VAL A 112 -1.23 -2.75 -8.50
N SER A 113 -0.47 -3.76 -8.05
CA SER A 113 -0.55 -5.12 -8.55
C SER A 113 -0.48 -6.13 -7.41
N LEU A 114 -1.00 -7.34 -7.63
CA LEU A 114 -0.63 -8.48 -6.80
C LEU A 114 0.87 -8.75 -6.98
N LEU A 115 1.59 -9.08 -5.92
CA LEU A 115 3.02 -9.35 -5.99
C LEU A 115 3.30 -10.51 -6.98
N GLY A 116 4.18 -10.26 -7.96
CA GLY A 116 4.51 -11.23 -9.00
C GLY A 116 3.54 -11.27 -10.20
N ALA A 117 2.45 -10.51 -10.17
CA ALA A 117 1.56 -10.38 -11.33
C ALA A 117 2.25 -9.61 -12.47
N ALA A 118 1.96 -10.02 -13.71
CA ALA A 118 2.54 -9.42 -14.91
C ALA A 118 2.03 -8.00 -15.19
N VAL A 119 0.79 -7.70 -14.77
CA VAL A 119 0.12 -6.42 -15.02
C VAL A 119 -0.49 -5.87 -13.73
N PRO A 120 -0.47 -4.54 -13.52
CA PRO A 120 -1.23 -3.90 -12.45
C PRO A 120 -2.72 -3.90 -12.76
N PHE A 121 -3.54 -3.99 -11.71
CA PHE A 121 -4.99 -3.95 -11.85
C PHE A 121 -5.54 -2.52 -11.84
N SER A 122 -4.79 -1.55 -11.30
CA SER A 122 -5.18 -0.14 -11.30
C SER A 122 -4.00 0.78 -11.02
N THR A 123 -4.24 2.08 -11.20
CA THR A 123 -3.39 3.19 -10.77
C THR A 123 -4.15 4.02 -9.74
N VAL A 124 -3.51 4.31 -8.61
CA VAL A 124 -4.08 5.07 -7.49
C VAL A 124 -3.28 6.35 -7.28
N ARG A 125 -3.97 7.48 -7.15
CA ARG A 125 -3.36 8.78 -6.87
C ARG A 125 -2.99 8.87 -5.39
N VAL A 126 -1.70 8.84 -5.07
CA VAL A 126 -1.22 9.03 -3.69
C VAL A 126 -1.09 10.53 -3.40
N PRO A 127 -1.69 11.06 -2.32
CA PRO A 127 -1.63 12.48 -2.02
C PRO A 127 -0.24 12.90 -1.53
N GLN A 128 -0.01 14.21 -1.49
CA GLN A 128 1.22 14.75 -0.92
C GLN A 128 1.23 14.51 0.59
N VAL A 129 2.38 14.10 1.12
CA VAL A 129 2.58 13.89 2.56
C VAL A 129 3.93 14.45 3.00
N LYS A 130 3.97 15.02 4.21
CA LYS A 130 5.22 15.29 4.91
C LYS A 130 5.67 14.01 5.61
N SER A 131 6.75 13.40 5.14
CA SER A 131 7.26 12.14 5.69
C SER A 131 7.64 12.33 7.16
N ASN A 132 6.96 11.63 8.05
CA ASN A 132 7.29 11.49 9.46
C ASN A 132 6.94 10.06 9.88
N ASP A 133 7.61 9.54 10.89
CA ASP A 133 7.26 8.23 11.42
C ASP A 133 5.84 8.24 11.98
N GLY A 134 5.06 7.23 11.63
CA GLY A 134 3.67 7.08 12.08
C GLY A 134 2.65 8.01 11.41
N VAL A 135 3.02 8.77 10.38
CA VAL A 135 2.06 9.67 9.71
C VAL A 135 0.99 8.88 8.98
N GLU A 136 -0.27 9.23 9.24
CA GLU A 136 -1.41 8.70 8.50
C GLU A 136 -1.57 9.42 7.17
N VAL A 137 -1.79 8.64 6.12
CA VAL A 137 -2.02 9.11 4.76
C VAL A 137 -3.39 8.61 4.32
N PRO A 138 -4.44 9.45 4.40
CA PRO A 138 -5.75 9.08 3.89
C PRO A 138 -5.76 9.12 2.36
N VAL A 139 -6.31 8.09 1.74
CA VAL A 139 -6.49 7.97 0.29
C VAL A 139 -7.98 7.74 0.04
N ASN A 140 -8.64 8.75 -0.54
CA ASN A 140 -10.06 8.70 -0.85
C ASN A 140 -10.29 9.11 -2.30
N GLN A 141 -10.66 8.17 -3.16
CA GLN A 141 -10.85 8.40 -4.60
C GLN A 141 -11.66 7.31 -5.27
N ARG A 142 -12.26 7.64 -6.41
CA ARG A 142 -12.77 6.64 -7.36
C ARG A 142 -11.58 5.98 -8.05
N VAL A 143 -11.53 4.65 -8.00
CA VAL A 143 -10.49 3.84 -8.61
C VAL A 143 -11.05 3.20 -9.87
N GLU A 144 -10.42 3.46 -11.00
CA GLU A 144 -10.72 2.81 -12.28
C GLU A 144 -9.80 1.61 -12.46
N LEU A 145 -10.36 0.45 -12.82
CA LEU A 145 -9.60 -0.78 -13.05
C LEU A 145 -8.99 -0.73 -14.45
N SER A 146 -7.66 -0.72 -14.53
CA SER A 146 -6.94 -0.86 -15.79
C SER A 146 -7.00 -2.30 -16.33
N ASP A 147 -7.15 -3.28 -15.42
CA ASP A 147 -7.35 -4.68 -15.76
C ASP A 147 -8.29 -5.34 -14.74
N VAL A 148 -9.53 -5.62 -15.17
CA VAL A 148 -10.57 -6.23 -14.32
C VAL A 148 -10.23 -7.68 -13.98
N SER A 149 -9.55 -8.41 -14.86
CA SER A 149 -9.15 -9.80 -14.59
C SER A 149 -8.08 -9.87 -13.53
N ALA A 150 -7.07 -8.99 -13.60
CA ALA A 150 -6.03 -8.87 -12.59
C ALA A 150 -6.60 -8.44 -11.23
N PHE A 151 -7.62 -7.58 -11.21
CA PHE A 151 -8.34 -7.28 -9.98
C PHE A 151 -9.13 -8.48 -9.46
N GLY A 152 -9.72 -9.29 -10.35
CA GLY A 152 -10.35 -10.56 -10.01
C GLY A 152 -9.36 -11.57 -9.41
N ASP A 153 -8.12 -11.61 -9.90
CA ASP A 153 -7.04 -12.43 -9.31
C ASP A 153 -6.68 -11.93 -7.91
N PHE A 154 -6.60 -10.61 -7.72
CA PHE A 154 -6.45 -10.02 -6.39
C PHE A 154 -7.60 -10.39 -5.46
N ALA A 155 -8.86 -10.23 -5.88
CA ALA A 155 -10.03 -10.59 -5.08
C ALA A 155 -10.05 -12.09 -4.73
N THR A 156 -9.61 -12.94 -5.67
CA THR A 156 -9.45 -14.38 -5.44
C THR A 156 -8.35 -14.65 -4.40
N ALA A 157 -7.22 -13.95 -4.50
CA ALA A 157 -6.13 -14.06 -3.52
C ALA A 157 -6.57 -13.60 -2.12
N VAL A 158 -7.35 -12.51 -2.03
CA VAL A 158 -7.97 -12.04 -0.78
C VAL A 158 -8.87 -13.12 -0.19
N MET A 159 -9.72 -13.76 -1.00
CA MET A 159 -10.64 -14.80 -0.54
C MET A 159 -9.89 -16.03 0.02
N LEU A 160 -8.86 -16.49 -0.69
CA LEU A 160 -8.28 -17.82 -0.45
C LEU A 160 -7.12 -17.86 0.54
N ASN A 161 -6.42 -16.75 0.77
CA ASN A 161 -5.18 -16.75 1.54
C ASN A 161 -5.34 -16.06 2.91
N GLU A 162 -4.50 -16.47 3.86
CA GLU A 162 -4.35 -15.79 5.16
C GLU A 162 -3.72 -14.41 5.00
N GLU A 163 -2.73 -14.31 4.12
CA GLU A 163 -2.02 -13.09 3.80
C GLU A 163 -1.87 -12.93 2.29
N ILE A 164 -1.90 -11.68 1.84
CA ILE A 164 -1.66 -11.27 0.47
C ILE A 164 -0.58 -10.20 0.43
N LYS A 165 0.17 -10.15 -0.67
CA LYS A 165 1.20 -9.15 -0.89
C LYS A 165 0.86 -8.34 -2.12
N LEU A 166 0.81 -7.03 -1.97
CA LEU A 166 0.60 -6.06 -3.04
C LEU A 166 1.92 -5.37 -3.35
N ASN A 167 2.17 -5.11 -4.62
CA ASN A 167 3.23 -4.23 -5.06
C ASN A 167 2.67 -2.86 -5.43
N ILE A 168 3.24 -1.81 -4.85
CA ILE A 168 2.91 -0.41 -5.10
C ILE A 168 4.12 0.24 -5.76
N TYR A 169 3.97 0.66 -7.00
CA TYR A 169 5.08 1.22 -7.78
C TYR A 169 4.75 2.61 -8.33
N GLY A 170 5.67 3.56 -8.19
CA GLY A 170 5.54 4.90 -8.74
C GLY A 170 6.84 5.69 -8.68
N LYS A 171 6.82 6.92 -9.19
CA LYS A 171 7.99 7.83 -9.18
C LYS A 171 7.62 9.20 -8.61
N PRO A 172 7.42 9.31 -7.29
CA PRO A 172 7.18 10.60 -6.68
C PRO A 172 8.39 11.52 -6.82
N ASP A 173 8.09 12.81 -6.82
CA ASP A 173 9.09 13.79 -6.47
C ASP A 173 9.14 13.99 -4.97
N LEU A 174 10.32 14.35 -4.48
CA LEU A 174 10.62 14.52 -3.08
C LEU A 174 11.44 15.80 -2.89
N LYS A 175 11.15 16.54 -1.81
CA LYS A 175 11.93 17.73 -1.43
C LYS A 175 12.17 17.82 0.07
N GLN A 176 13.45 17.86 0.45
CA GLN A 176 13.90 18.10 1.82
C GLN A 176 14.30 19.58 2.01
N GLY A 177 13.49 20.34 2.76
CA GLY A 177 13.81 21.73 3.11
C GLY A 177 14.16 22.61 1.90
N GLY A 178 15.32 23.26 1.96
CA GLY A 178 15.86 24.11 0.88
C GLY A 178 16.60 23.35 -0.23
N LEU A 179 16.75 22.03 -0.12
CA LEU A 179 17.43 21.23 -1.15
C LEU A 179 16.60 21.16 -2.45
N PRO A 180 17.24 20.87 -3.60
CA PRO A 180 16.54 20.67 -4.86
C PRO A 180 15.43 19.62 -4.76
N ARG A 181 14.41 19.75 -5.61
CA ARG A 181 13.41 18.69 -5.82
C ARG A 181 14.07 17.59 -6.64
N ILE A 182 13.88 16.35 -6.22
CA ILE A 182 14.45 15.16 -6.85
C ILE A 182 13.33 14.14 -7.08
N SER A 183 13.50 13.26 -8.06
CA SER A 183 12.59 12.12 -8.27
C SER A 183 13.19 10.89 -7.62
N VAL A 184 12.36 10.12 -6.92
CA VAL A 184 12.73 8.85 -6.28
C VAL A 184 11.83 7.75 -6.82
N THR A 185 12.34 6.52 -6.82
CA THR A 185 11.54 5.35 -7.14
C THR A 185 10.82 4.90 -5.87
N TYR A 186 9.50 4.84 -5.91
CA TYR A 186 8.70 4.25 -4.85
C TYR A 186 8.30 2.85 -5.29
N ASN A 187 8.90 1.83 -4.68
CA ASN A 187 8.61 0.43 -4.98
C ASN A 187 8.41 -0.33 -3.66
N LYS A 188 7.16 -0.52 -3.26
CA LYS A 188 6.81 -1.07 -1.95
C LYS A 188 5.97 -2.32 -2.06
N THR A 189 6.42 -3.36 -1.36
CA THR A 189 5.57 -4.52 -1.08
C THR A 189 4.82 -4.30 0.22
N VAL A 190 3.50 -4.32 0.16
CA VAL A 190 2.62 -4.23 1.33
C VAL A 190 2.02 -5.59 1.58
N THR A 191 2.08 -6.07 2.82
CA THR A 191 1.42 -7.31 3.24
C THR A 191 0.13 -6.98 3.97
N MET A 192 -0.96 -7.67 3.64
CA MET A 192 -2.25 -7.52 4.27
C MET A 192 -2.84 -8.90 4.58
N LYS A 193 -3.73 -8.98 5.56
CA LYS A 193 -4.52 -10.19 5.79
C LYS A 193 -5.59 -10.35 4.71
N GLY A 194 -5.78 -11.57 4.25
CA GLY A 194 -6.94 -11.98 3.46
C GLY A 194 -8.07 -12.51 4.34
N LEU A 195 -8.97 -13.28 3.74
CA LEU A 195 -10.15 -13.86 4.38
C LEU A 195 -9.93 -15.33 4.81
N ASN A 196 -8.79 -15.93 4.46
CA ASN A 196 -8.44 -17.32 4.79
C ASN A 196 -9.57 -18.32 4.50
N LYS A 197 -10.09 -18.31 3.26
CA LYS A 197 -11.20 -19.18 2.83
C LYS A 197 -12.47 -19.04 3.68
N LEU A 198 -12.62 -17.94 4.41
CA LEU A 198 -13.67 -17.70 5.40
C LEU A 198 -13.66 -18.75 6.53
N HIS A 199 -12.48 -19.18 6.95
CA HIS A 199 -12.33 -20.09 8.08
C HIS A 199 -13.06 -19.55 9.33
N GLY A 200 -13.93 -20.38 9.90
CA GLY A 200 -14.84 -20.00 10.98
C GLY A 200 -16.24 -19.59 10.52
N PHE A 201 -16.55 -19.70 9.23
CA PHE A 201 -17.91 -19.60 8.70
C PHE A 201 -18.87 -20.54 9.44
N LYS A 202 -20.04 -20.02 9.82
CA LYS A 202 -21.07 -20.81 10.52
C LYS A 202 -22.47 -20.49 10.00
N LEU A 203 -23.32 -21.51 10.04
CA LEU A 203 -24.75 -21.38 9.84
C LEU A 203 -25.45 -21.52 11.21
N SER A 204 -26.53 -20.77 11.42
CA SER A 204 -27.32 -20.88 12.64
C SER A 204 -28.78 -20.50 12.40
N GLY A 205 -29.68 -21.04 13.22
CA GLY A 205 -31.11 -20.72 13.16
C GLY A 205 -31.77 -21.07 11.82
N MET A 206 -31.22 -22.03 11.08
CA MET A 206 -31.77 -22.48 9.81
C MET A 206 -33.12 -23.13 10.05
N HIS A 207 -34.15 -22.72 9.31
CA HIS A 207 -35.48 -23.30 9.40
C HIS A 207 -36.27 -23.13 8.09
N LEU A 208 -37.17 -24.08 7.82
CA LEU A 208 -38.10 -23.99 6.70
C LEU A 208 -39.16 -22.90 6.95
N THR A 209 -39.53 -22.22 5.88
CA THR A 209 -40.59 -21.20 5.86
C THR A 209 -41.65 -21.54 4.79
N LYS A 210 -42.77 -20.81 4.80
CA LYS A 210 -43.69 -20.84 3.65
C LYS A 210 -42.98 -20.24 2.45
N THR A 211 -43.13 -20.86 1.28
CA THR A 211 -42.56 -20.35 0.03
C THR A 211 -43.01 -18.92 -0.21
N ALA A 212 -42.04 -18.01 -0.28
CA ALA A 212 -42.25 -16.60 -0.58
C ALA A 212 -42.45 -16.36 -2.08
N SER A 213 -42.80 -15.13 -2.45
CA SER A 213 -43.06 -14.75 -3.85
C SER A 213 -41.83 -14.86 -4.76
N ASP A 214 -40.62 -14.76 -4.19
CA ASP A 214 -39.34 -14.96 -4.88
C ASP A 214 -38.95 -16.46 -4.98
N GLY A 215 -39.76 -17.36 -4.42
CA GLY A 215 -39.53 -18.80 -4.40
C GLY A 215 -38.62 -19.29 -3.27
N THR A 216 -38.11 -18.41 -2.41
CA THR A 216 -37.36 -18.82 -1.21
C THR A 216 -38.27 -19.51 -0.20
N ASN A 217 -37.75 -20.52 0.49
CA ASN A 217 -38.52 -21.38 1.40
C ASN A 217 -37.72 -21.79 2.66
N THR A 218 -36.59 -21.15 2.90
CA THR A 218 -35.70 -21.38 4.04
C THR A 218 -35.12 -20.04 4.49
N GLU A 219 -35.04 -19.83 5.80
CA GLU A 219 -34.42 -18.65 6.40
C GLU A 219 -33.43 -19.07 7.49
N GLY A 220 -32.45 -18.21 7.77
CA GLY A 220 -31.48 -18.42 8.84
C GLY A 220 -30.45 -17.30 8.93
N GLN A 221 -29.37 -17.56 9.66
CA GLN A 221 -28.28 -16.61 9.83
C GLN A 221 -26.94 -17.25 9.45
N VAL A 222 -26.08 -16.42 8.86
CA VAL A 222 -24.68 -16.75 8.58
C VAL A 222 -23.77 -15.91 9.47
N LEU A 223 -22.69 -16.50 9.95
CA LEU A 223 -21.56 -15.79 10.52
C LEU A 223 -20.40 -15.89 9.53
N ILE A 224 -19.94 -14.73 9.05
CA ILE A 224 -18.81 -14.62 8.11
C ILE A 224 -17.67 -13.88 8.80
N PRO A 225 -16.58 -14.58 9.17
CA PRO A 225 -15.40 -13.94 9.74
C PRO A 225 -14.63 -13.14 8.69
N ASN A 226 -14.13 -11.99 9.08
CA ASN A 226 -13.21 -11.18 8.31
C ASN A 226 -12.03 -10.77 9.20
N PRO A 227 -10.91 -11.52 9.19
CA PRO A 227 -9.74 -11.23 10.01
C PRO A 227 -8.89 -10.06 9.49
N SER A 228 -9.30 -9.44 8.37
CA SER A 228 -8.58 -8.36 7.71
C SER A 228 -9.08 -6.97 8.12
N VAL A 229 -8.36 -5.93 7.67
CA VAL A 229 -8.77 -4.52 7.77
C VAL A 229 -9.67 -4.06 6.62
N LEU A 230 -10.01 -4.97 5.70
CA LEU A 230 -10.82 -4.69 4.52
C LEU A 230 -12.30 -4.59 4.91
N THR A 231 -12.97 -3.54 4.43
CA THR A 231 -14.42 -3.50 4.32
C THR A 231 -14.78 -3.61 2.84
N ILE A 232 -15.60 -4.59 2.48
CA ILE A 232 -15.93 -4.89 1.09
C ILE A 232 -17.45 -4.89 0.93
N ASP A 233 -17.95 -4.03 0.06
CA ASP A 233 -19.34 -4.07 -0.40
C ASP A 233 -19.45 -5.06 -1.58
N LEU A 234 -20.11 -6.20 -1.35
CA LEU A 234 -20.33 -7.25 -2.36
C LEU A 234 -21.72 -7.13 -3.03
N GLY A 235 -22.55 -6.17 -2.63
CA GLY A 235 -23.93 -6.08 -3.08
C GLY A 235 -24.75 -7.32 -2.73
N ASN A 236 -25.65 -7.71 -3.64
CA ASN A 236 -26.45 -8.91 -3.50
C ASN A 236 -25.63 -10.14 -3.87
N VAL A 237 -25.53 -11.08 -2.93
CA VAL A 237 -24.76 -12.30 -3.08
C VAL A 237 -25.67 -13.52 -3.20
N THR A 238 -25.44 -14.30 -4.25
CA THR A 238 -26.12 -15.58 -4.51
C THR A 238 -25.10 -16.71 -4.52
N LEU A 239 -25.29 -17.74 -3.71
CA LEU A 239 -24.37 -18.89 -3.62
C LEU A 239 -25.13 -20.19 -3.82
N GLY A 240 -24.57 -21.08 -4.65
CA GLY A 240 -25.08 -22.42 -4.87
C GLY A 240 -24.86 -23.31 -3.64
N LEU A 241 -25.83 -24.16 -3.37
CA LEU A 241 -25.83 -25.12 -2.27
C LEU A 241 -25.80 -26.54 -2.85
N SER A 242 -24.84 -27.35 -2.43
CA SER A 242 -24.75 -28.75 -2.85
C SER A 242 -24.32 -29.68 -1.72
N VAL A 243 -24.66 -30.96 -1.84
CA VAL A 243 -24.17 -32.02 -0.95
C VAL A 243 -23.56 -33.10 -1.81
N ASN A 244 -22.25 -33.33 -1.65
CA ASN A 244 -21.48 -34.30 -2.44
C ASN A 244 -21.74 -34.18 -3.96
N GLY A 245 -21.66 -32.95 -4.49
CA GLY A 245 -21.90 -32.62 -5.89
C GLY A 245 -23.37 -32.63 -6.35
N THR A 246 -24.33 -33.04 -5.51
CA THR A 246 -25.76 -32.93 -5.82
C THR A 246 -26.25 -31.54 -5.44
N SER A 247 -26.70 -30.75 -6.41
CA SER A 247 -27.30 -29.44 -6.15
C SER A 247 -28.60 -29.59 -5.37
N ILE A 248 -28.72 -28.83 -4.27
CA ILE A 248 -29.91 -28.82 -3.41
C ILE A 248 -30.62 -27.47 -3.42
N GLY A 249 -30.03 -26.43 -4.02
CA GLY A 249 -30.63 -25.11 -4.06
C GLY A 249 -29.62 -23.96 -4.15
N GLU A 250 -30.10 -22.79 -3.77
CA GLU A 250 -29.33 -21.54 -3.75
C GLU A 250 -29.64 -20.74 -2.48
N SER A 251 -28.65 -20.00 -2.00
CA SER A 251 -28.77 -19.05 -0.90
C SER A 251 -28.56 -17.63 -1.38
N TYR A 252 -29.20 -16.69 -0.68
CA TYR A 252 -29.24 -15.28 -1.02
C TYR A 252 -28.95 -14.45 0.23
N ILE A 253 -27.99 -13.52 0.10
CA ILE A 253 -27.66 -12.51 1.10
C ILE A 253 -27.73 -11.16 0.39
N ASN A 254 -28.67 -10.32 0.79
CA ASN A 254 -28.85 -9.01 0.17
C ASN A 254 -27.95 -7.97 0.83
N ASP A 255 -27.46 -7.02 0.02
CA ASP A 255 -26.66 -5.87 0.45
C ASP A 255 -25.50 -6.25 1.41
N LEU A 256 -24.76 -7.29 1.04
CA LEU A 256 -23.64 -7.82 1.83
C LEU A 256 -22.49 -6.81 1.86
N VAL A 257 -22.28 -6.21 3.03
CA VAL A 257 -21.06 -5.44 3.34
C VAL A 257 -20.25 -6.20 4.39
N LEU A 258 -19.14 -6.79 3.98
CA LEU A 258 -18.23 -7.51 4.86
C LEU A 258 -17.31 -6.52 5.56
N LYS A 259 -17.43 -6.37 6.88
CA LYS A 259 -16.61 -5.47 7.72
C LYS A 259 -15.56 -6.27 8.51
N PRO A 260 -14.48 -5.64 9.00
CA PRO A 260 -13.53 -6.30 9.91
C PRO A 260 -14.22 -6.93 11.12
N GLY A 261 -13.83 -8.16 11.47
CA GLY A 261 -14.42 -8.96 12.55
C GLY A 261 -15.49 -9.95 12.08
N ASP A 262 -16.34 -10.38 13.00
CA ASP A 262 -17.42 -11.33 12.73
C ASP A 262 -18.68 -10.61 12.22
N ASN A 263 -19.16 -11.00 11.04
CA ASN A 263 -20.36 -10.43 10.43
C ASN A 263 -21.50 -11.43 10.54
N THR A 264 -22.52 -11.11 11.34
CA THR A 264 -23.74 -11.93 11.45
C THR A 264 -24.85 -11.32 10.61
N LEU A 265 -25.36 -12.09 9.64
CA LEU A 265 -26.27 -11.60 8.61
C LEU A 265 -27.43 -12.56 8.42
N ALA A 266 -28.60 -12.02 8.09
CA ALA A 266 -29.74 -12.82 7.67
C ALA A 266 -29.51 -13.38 6.27
N MET A 267 -29.94 -14.61 6.06
CA MET A 267 -29.85 -15.34 4.80
C MET A 267 -31.20 -15.95 4.48
N ARG A 268 -31.57 -15.93 3.19
CA ARG A 268 -32.69 -16.69 2.65
C ARG A 268 -32.16 -17.75 1.70
N ALA A 269 -32.87 -18.86 1.53
CA ALA A 269 -32.52 -19.86 0.56
C ALA A 269 -33.75 -20.43 -0.14
N LYS A 270 -33.54 -20.85 -1.38
CA LYS A 270 -34.47 -21.66 -2.18
C LYS A 270 -33.89 -23.06 -2.26
N VAL A 271 -34.54 -24.00 -1.59
CA VAL A 271 -34.04 -25.36 -1.41
C VAL A 271 -35.04 -26.38 -1.95
N ASP A 272 -34.56 -27.37 -2.69
CA ASP A 272 -35.33 -28.55 -3.07
C ASP A 272 -35.40 -29.52 -1.91
N GLN A 273 -36.51 -29.46 -1.16
CA GLN A 273 -36.71 -30.26 0.05
C GLN A 273 -36.70 -31.77 -0.21
N LEU A 274 -37.19 -32.22 -1.38
CA LEU A 274 -37.20 -33.64 -1.72
C LEU A 274 -35.78 -34.14 -1.99
N THR A 275 -34.99 -33.34 -2.70
CA THR A 275 -33.58 -33.64 -2.96
C THR A 275 -32.74 -33.58 -1.68
N VAL A 276 -32.99 -32.60 -0.80
CA VAL A 276 -32.34 -32.57 0.53
C VAL A 276 -32.65 -33.84 1.33
N LEU A 277 -33.91 -34.25 1.42
CA LEU A 277 -34.30 -35.45 2.15
C LEU A 277 -33.74 -36.72 1.52
N SER A 278 -33.63 -36.80 0.19
CA SER A 278 -33.08 -37.97 -0.49
C SER A 278 -31.59 -38.12 -0.24
N VAL A 279 -30.84 -37.01 -0.26
CA VAL A 279 -29.40 -37.00 0.01
C VAL A 279 -29.10 -37.18 1.50
N ALA A 280 -29.83 -36.51 2.39
CA ALA A 280 -29.60 -36.55 3.83
C ALA A 280 -29.77 -37.95 4.45
N LYS A 281 -30.64 -38.80 3.88
CA LYS A 281 -30.82 -40.20 4.30
C LYS A 281 -29.56 -41.06 4.19
N ASN A 282 -28.59 -40.65 3.38
CA ASN A 282 -27.32 -41.36 3.22
C ASN A 282 -26.31 -41.00 4.33
N TYR A 283 -26.63 -40.04 5.20
CA TYR A 283 -25.76 -39.58 6.27
C TYR A 283 -26.33 -39.97 7.62
N LYS A 284 -25.43 -40.38 8.53
CA LYS A 284 -25.78 -40.69 9.91
C LYS A 284 -26.28 -39.41 10.60
N ASP A 285 -27.31 -39.54 11.43
CA ASP A 285 -27.89 -38.46 12.23
C ASP A 285 -28.40 -37.25 11.39
N MET A 286 -28.58 -37.45 10.07
CA MET A 286 -28.96 -36.41 9.09
C MET A 286 -28.07 -35.16 9.08
N VAL A 287 -26.79 -35.31 9.47
CA VAL A 287 -25.78 -34.27 9.35
C VAL A 287 -25.13 -34.38 7.99
N VAL A 288 -25.33 -33.38 7.13
CA VAL A 288 -24.79 -33.36 5.76
C VAL A 288 -23.62 -32.39 5.64
N PRO A 289 -22.57 -32.75 4.86
CA PRO A 289 -21.53 -31.80 4.50
C PRO A 289 -22.07 -30.88 3.40
N LEU A 290 -22.61 -29.73 3.81
CA LEU A 290 -23.11 -28.71 2.89
C LEU A 290 -21.93 -27.99 2.26
N GLU A 291 -21.84 -28.06 0.94
CA GLU A 291 -20.94 -27.26 0.13
C GLU A 291 -21.64 -25.99 -0.33
N VAL A 292 -20.98 -24.84 -0.16
CA VAL A 292 -21.43 -23.52 -0.59
C VAL A 292 -20.39 -22.96 -1.55
N THR A 293 -20.82 -22.59 -2.76
CA THR A 293 -19.91 -22.09 -3.81
C THR A 293 -20.56 -20.97 -4.60
N GLY A 294 -19.74 -20.02 -5.07
CA GLY A 294 -20.19 -19.03 -6.05
C GLY A 294 -20.25 -19.55 -7.48
N SER A 295 -20.84 -18.73 -8.34
CA SER A 295 -20.97 -18.82 -9.80
C SER A 295 -20.59 -17.46 -10.43
N ASP A 296 -20.65 -17.36 -11.76
CA ASP A 296 -20.24 -16.16 -12.50
C ASP A 296 -21.06 -14.90 -12.18
N ASN A 297 -22.27 -15.07 -11.65
CA ASN A 297 -23.20 -13.99 -11.26
C ASN A 297 -23.45 -13.93 -9.75
N SER A 298 -22.54 -14.49 -8.95
CA SER A 298 -22.70 -14.55 -7.49
C SER A 298 -22.67 -13.22 -6.77
N SER A 299 -22.17 -12.15 -7.38
CA SER A 299 -22.18 -10.81 -6.79
C SER A 299 -22.76 -9.80 -7.79
N VAL A 300 -23.83 -9.13 -7.36
CA VAL A 300 -24.56 -8.15 -8.18
C VAL A 300 -24.79 -6.89 -7.37
N TYR A 301 -24.37 -5.74 -7.89
CA TYR A 301 -24.60 -4.44 -7.28
C TYR A 301 -25.31 -3.52 -8.28
N ASN A 302 -26.40 -2.88 -7.87
CA ASN A 302 -27.25 -2.05 -8.73
C ASN A 302 -27.63 -2.71 -10.08
N GLY A 303 -27.89 -4.02 -10.07
CA GLY A 303 -28.26 -4.79 -11.25
C GLY A 303 -27.09 -5.16 -12.19
N GLN A 304 -25.86 -4.82 -11.82
CA GLN A 304 -24.66 -5.15 -12.60
C GLN A 304 -23.84 -6.25 -11.91
N VAL A 305 -23.41 -7.23 -12.69
CA VAL A 305 -22.56 -8.32 -12.19
C VAL A 305 -21.15 -7.80 -11.90
N LEU A 306 -20.64 -8.10 -10.72
CA LEU A 306 -19.28 -7.81 -10.29
C LEU A 306 -18.39 -9.03 -10.54
N SER A 307 -17.90 -9.19 -11.76
CA SER A 307 -17.18 -10.39 -12.21
C SER A 307 -15.97 -10.74 -11.34
N TYR A 308 -15.27 -9.74 -10.80
CA TYR A 308 -14.12 -9.94 -9.91
C TYR A 308 -14.50 -10.55 -8.56
N PHE A 309 -15.65 -10.17 -7.97
CA PHE A 309 -16.15 -10.78 -6.74
C PHE A 309 -16.80 -12.14 -7.01
N SER A 310 -17.56 -12.28 -8.10
CA SER A 310 -18.10 -13.58 -8.54
C SER A 310 -16.99 -14.62 -8.71
N LYS A 311 -15.87 -14.25 -9.36
CA LYS A 311 -14.69 -15.11 -9.53
C LYS A 311 -14.07 -15.52 -8.20
N ALA A 312 -13.97 -14.60 -7.24
CA ALA A 312 -13.44 -14.91 -5.91
C ALA A 312 -14.36 -15.88 -5.14
N LEU A 313 -15.67 -15.65 -5.19
CA LEU A 313 -16.68 -16.50 -4.56
C LEU A 313 -16.75 -17.90 -5.18
N SER A 314 -16.61 -18.02 -6.51
CA SER A 314 -16.59 -19.32 -7.19
C SER A 314 -15.31 -20.12 -6.96
N SER A 315 -14.22 -19.44 -6.60
CA SER A 315 -12.93 -20.07 -6.31
C SER A 315 -12.87 -20.67 -4.90
N ASN A 316 -13.76 -20.27 -3.98
CA ASN A 316 -13.80 -20.77 -2.61
C ASN A 316 -14.96 -21.74 -2.39
N LYS A 317 -14.63 -23.03 -2.25
CA LYS A 317 -15.60 -24.05 -1.86
C LYS A 317 -15.66 -24.13 -0.34
N LEU A 318 -16.70 -23.55 0.25
CA LEU A 318 -16.95 -23.66 1.68
C LEU A 318 -17.63 -24.99 1.98
N ALA A 319 -17.21 -25.67 3.02
CA ALA A 319 -17.86 -26.87 3.53
C ALA A 319 -18.27 -26.63 4.99
N VAL A 320 -19.53 -26.90 5.31
CA VAL A 320 -20.09 -26.76 6.65
C VAL A 320 -21.01 -27.94 6.95
N ASP A 321 -20.89 -28.50 8.15
CA ASP A 321 -21.81 -29.55 8.59
C ASP A 321 -23.17 -28.91 8.94
N LEU A 322 -24.23 -29.38 8.29
CA LEU A 322 -25.60 -28.92 8.52
C LEU A 322 -26.46 -30.07 9.03
N ASN A 323 -27.05 -29.89 10.21
CA ASN A 323 -28.02 -30.82 10.76
C ASN A 323 -29.40 -30.57 10.14
N ILE A 324 -29.86 -31.47 9.27
CA ILE A 324 -31.14 -31.31 8.55
C ILE A 324 -32.34 -31.42 9.50
N THR A 325 -32.24 -32.17 10.61
CA THR A 325 -33.35 -32.30 11.59
C THR A 325 -33.73 -30.96 12.22
N GLU A 326 -32.73 -30.13 12.52
CA GLU A 326 -32.91 -28.77 13.04
C GLU A 326 -33.62 -27.87 12.02
N VAL A 327 -33.27 -27.99 10.74
CA VAL A 327 -33.87 -27.18 9.65
C VAL A 327 -35.35 -27.50 9.46
N ILE A 328 -35.72 -28.78 9.51
CA ILE A 328 -37.10 -29.23 9.29
C ILE A 328 -37.94 -29.25 10.57
N GLY A 329 -37.35 -28.93 11.73
CA GLY A 329 -38.03 -28.83 13.01
C GLY A 329 -38.45 -30.17 13.62
N ILE A 330 -37.82 -31.28 13.22
CA ILE A 330 -38.05 -32.61 13.80
C ILE A 330 -37.00 -32.80 14.91
N LYS A 331 -37.44 -32.83 16.17
CA LYS A 331 -36.59 -33.20 17.31
C LYS A 331 -36.65 -34.69 17.57
#